data_AF-A0A536ZP67-F1
#
_entry.id   AF-A0A536ZP67-F1
#
_cell.length_a   1.000
_cell.length_b   1.000
_cell.length_c   1.000
_cell.angle_alpha   90.00
_cell.angle_beta   90.00
_cell.angle_gamma   90.00
#
_symmetry.space_group_name_H-M   'P 1'
#
loop_
_entity.id
_entity.type
_entity.pdbx_description
1 polymer ?
#
loop_
_entity_poly.entity_id
_entity_poly.type
_entity_poly.pdbx_seq_one_letter_code
_entity_poly.pdbx_strand_id
1 'polypeptide(L)'
;YNSVLQGNYKETQKFYRFFPYPGQGHCGGGTGPAIDAEALFSTLVGWVEHGIEPDYVVASQASLAARTRKICMYPNVPVYNGSGSTDDQANFHCEERKKDDLIDTLRIGKPFETSTKANTDSGPD
;
A
#
# COMPACT_ATOMS: atom_id res chain seq x y z
N TYR A 1 -7.31 5.79 0.73
CA TYR A 1 -5.87 6.08 0.73
C TYR A 1 -5.60 7.58 0.69
N ASN A 2 -5.97 8.30 -0.39
CA ASN A 2 -5.75 9.75 -0.50
C ASN A 2 -6.39 10.57 0.64
N SER A 3 -7.53 10.13 1.20
CA SER A 3 -8.13 10.75 2.40
C SER A 3 -7.36 10.47 3.70
N VAL A 4 -6.64 9.35 3.79
CA VAL A 4 -5.76 9.02 4.93
C VAL A 4 -4.43 9.78 4.81
N LEU A 5 -3.96 9.98 3.57
CA LEU A 5 -2.82 10.84 3.26
C LEU A 5 -3.06 12.32 3.60
N GLN A 6 -4.32 12.77 3.75
CA GLN A 6 -4.63 14.14 4.19
C GLN A 6 -4.17 14.44 5.63
N GLY A 7 -3.71 13.42 6.37
CA GLY A 7 -3.00 13.55 7.65
C GLY A 7 -1.47 13.52 7.50
N ASN A 8 -0.76 13.15 8.57
CA ASN A 8 0.69 12.99 8.54
C ASN A 8 1.07 11.63 7.93
N TYR A 9 1.39 11.61 6.63
CA TYR A 9 1.75 10.39 5.89
C TYR A 9 2.75 9.48 6.63
N LYS A 10 3.82 10.06 7.18
CA LYS A 10 4.85 9.29 7.90
C LYS A 10 4.31 8.61 9.15
N GLU A 11 3.45 9.29 9.90
CA GLU A 11 2.81 8.71 11.08
C GLU A 11 1.76 7.67 10.68
N THR A 12 1.03 7.90 9.59
CA THR A 12 0.09 6.92 9.03
C THR A 12 0.78 5.62 8.64
N GLN A 13 1.97 5.67 8.02
CA GLN A 13 2.66 4.45 7.57
C GLN A 13 3.09 3.52 8.71
N LYS A 14 3.13 4.02 9.96
CA LYS A 14 3.42 3.20 11.16
C LYS A 14 2.31 2.22 11.52
N PHE A 15 1.09 2.44 11.03
CA PHE A 15 -0.06 1.57 11.35
C PHE A 15 -0.93 1.23 10.14
N TYR A 16 -0.78 1.91 9.02
CA TYR A 16 -1.54 1.68 7.80
C TYR A 16 -0.65 1.79 6.56
N ARG A 17 -0.54 0.69 5.82
CA ARG A 17 0.21 0.59 4.57
C ARG A 17 -0.73 0.08 3.47
N PHE A 18 -0.55 0.60 2.25
CA PHE A 18 -1.36 0.24 1.09
C PHE A 18 -0.48 -0.33 0.00
N PHE A 19 -0.92 -1.46 -0.58
CA PHE A 19 -0.20 -2.22 -1.59
C PHE A 19 -1.08 -2.32 -2.84
N PRO A 20 -0.85 -1.48 -3.87
CA PRO A 20 -1.58 -1.58 -5.13
C PRO A 20 -1.26 -2.91 -5.82
N TYR A 21 -2.28 -3.67 -6.22
CA TYR A 21 -2.11 -5.04 -6.70
C TYR A 21 -2.45 -5.15 -8.20
N PRO A 22 -1.53 -4.74 -9.10
CA PRO A 22 -1.79 -4.68 -10.53
C PRO A 22 -1.91 -6.07 -11.16
N GLY A 23 -2.77 -6.18 -12.18
CA GLY A 23 -2.93 -7.41 -12.95
C GLY A 23 -3.91 -8.42 -12.35
N GLN A 24 -4.53 -8.11 -11.21
CA GLN A 24 -5.47 -8.96 -10.52
C GLN A 24 -6.91 -8.46 -10.59
N GLY A 25 -7.85 -9.40 -10.50
CA GLY A 25 -9.29 -9.13 -10.42
C GLY A 25 -9.77 -8.85 -9.00
N HIS A 26 -11.10 -8.70 -8.86
CA HIS A 26 -11.72 -8.51 -7.55
C HIS A 26 -11.59 -9.76 -6.70
N CYS A 27 -10.74 -9.68 -5.66
CA CYS A 27 -10.44 -10.76 -4.70
C CYS A 27 -9.83 -12.04 -5.29
N GLY A 28 -9.57 -12.10 -6.59
CA GLY A 28 -9.02 -13.25 -7.27
C GLY A 28 -9.14 -13.15 -8.79
N GLY A 29 -8.48 -14.08 -9.49
CA GLY A 29 -8.35 -14.03 -10.94
C GLY A 29 -7.44 -12.89 -11.42
N GLY A 30 -7.35 -12.75 -12.73
CA GLY A 30 -6.38 -11.87 -13.39
C GLY A 30 -5.26 -12.66 -14.06
N THR A 31 -4.33 -11.93 -14.65
CA THR A 31 -3.21 -12.49 -15.44
C THR A 31 -1.85 -12.23 -14.80
N GLY A 32 -1.82 -11.49 -13.70
CA GLY A 32 -0.60 -11.13 -12.99
C GLY A 32 -0.17 -12.17 -11.95
N PRO A 33 1.04 -11.99 -11.38
CA PRO A 33 1.46 -12.70 -10.18
C PRO A 33 0.52 -12.44 -9.01
N ALA A 34 0.24 -13.47 -8.22
CA ALA A 34 -0.64 -13.41 -7.08
C ALA A 34 0.10 -13.46 -5.74
N ILE A 35 -0.34 -12.68 -4.75
CA ILE A 35 0.10 -12.77 -3.36
C ILE A 35 -0.54 -14.02 -2.74
N ASP A 36 0.30 -14.82 -2.08
CA ASP A 36 -0.12 -15.96 -1.26
C ASP A 36 -0.78 -15.46 0.04
N ALA A 37 -1.96 -15.99 0.38
CA ALA A 37 -2.80 -15.46 1.46
C ALA A 37 -2.17 -15.73 2.84
N GLU A 38 -1.59 -16.90 3.01
CA GLU A 38 -0.89 -17.32 4.22
C GLU A 38 0.37 -16.48 4.43
N ALA A 39 1.15 -16.21 3.38
CA ALA A 39 2.31 -15.33 3.43
C ALA A 39 1.91 -13.88 3.75
N LEU A 40 0.81 -13.38 3.19
CA LEU A 40 0.29 -12.04 3.50
C LEU A 40 -0.15 -11.95 4.96
N PHE A 41 -0.86 -12.96 5.45
CA PHE A 41 -1.27 -13.01 6.86
C PHE A 41 -0.06 -13.09 7.79
N SER A 42 0.92 -13.93 7.47
CA SER A 42 2.18 -14.02 8.22
C SER A 42 2.93 -12.69 8.25
N THR A 43 2.90 -11.93 7.15
CA THR A 43 3.47 -10.58 7.08
C THR A 43 2.77 -9.62 8.05
N LEU A 44 1.44 -9.66 8.13
CA LEU A 44 0.68 -8.86 9.08
C LEU A 44 0.99 -9.24 10.54
N VAL A 45 1.07 -10.54 10.83
CA VAL A 45 1.45 -11.05 12.15
C VAL A 45 2.85 -10.55 12.53
N GLY A 46 3.83 -10.66 11.62
CA GLY A 46 5.19 -10.15 11.85
C GLY A 46 5.25 -8.65 12.12
N TRP A 47 4.38 -7.86 11.46
CA TRP A 47 4.27 -6.44 11.74
C TRP A 47 3.70 -6.17 13.14
N VAL A 48 2.58 -6.80 13.48
CA VAL A 48 1.87 -6.56 14.75
C VAL A 48 2.65 -7.08 15.96
N GLU A 49 3.19 -8.29 15.86
CA GLU A 49 3.80 -8.97 17.00
C GLU A 49 5.30 -8.65 17.15
N HIS A 50 6.00 -8.39 16.04
CA HIS A 50 7.46 -8.25 16.03
C HIS A 50 7.94 -6.88 15.51
N GLY A 51 7.03 -5.98 15.12
CA GLY A 51 7.39 -4.66 14.59
C GLY A 51 8.09 -4.71 13.22
N ILE A 52 7.92 -5.80 12.47
CA ILE A 52 8.54 -5.96 11.15
C ILE A 52 7.60 -5.37 10.09
N GLU A 53 7.75 -4.08 9.83
CA GLU A 53 6.88 -3.37 8.88
C GLU A 53 7.26 -3.68 7.42
N PRO A 54 6.31 -4.09 6.56
CA PRO A 54 6.63 -4.51 5.19
C PRO A 54 6.72 -3.32 4.22
N ASP A 55 7.87 -3.06 3.63
CA ASP A 55 7.99 -2.05 2.54
C ASP A 55 7.51 -2.58 1.18
N TYR A 56 7.39 -3.89 1.06
CA TYR A 56 6.80 -4.59 -0.08
C TYR A 56 6.27 -5.96 0.34
N VAL A 57 5.40 -6.52 -0.50
CA VAL A 57 5.01 -7.94 -0.46
C VAL A 57 5.36 -8.59 -1.79
N VAL A 58 5.64 -9.90 -1.79
CA VAL A 58 5.98 -10.62 -3.02
C VAL A 58 4.74 -11.30 -3.57
N ALA A 59 4.48 -11.08 -4.86
CA ALA A 59 3.47 -11.81 -5.62
C ALA A 59 4.16 -12.81 -6.56
N SER A 60 3.60 -14.00 -6.71
CA SER A 60 4.13 -15.08 -7.55
C SER A 60 3.08 -15.65 -8.49
N GLN A 61 3.52 -16.05 -9.69
CA GLN A 61 2.72 -16.74 -10.68
C GLN A 61 3.31 -18.13 -10.92
N ALA A 62 2.61 -19.16 -10.47
CA ALA A 62 2.97 -20.55 -10.76
C ALA A 62 2.45 -20.93 -12.16
N SER A 63 3.16 -20.50 -13.20
CA SER A 63 2.90 -20.89 -14.60
C SER A 63 4.16 -21.51 -15.21
N LEU A 64 4.09 -21.97 -16.47
CA LEU A 64 5.27 -22.44 -17.22
C LEU A 64 6.40 -21.40 -17.24
N ALA A 65 6.05 -20.12 -17.20
CA ALA A 65 6.98 -19.02 -16.92
C ALA A 65 6.72 -18.53 -15.49
N ALA A 66 7.44 -19.13 -14.52
CA ALA A 66 7.37 -18.68 -13.14
C ALA A 66 7.81 -17.21 -13.07
N ARG A 67 6.93 -16.34 -12.57
CA ARG A 67 7.20 -14.91 -12.42
C ARG A 67 6.95 -14.49 -10.99
N THR A 68 7.84 -13.66 -10.46
CA THR A 68 7.67 -12.97 -9.18
C THR A 68 7.72 -11.46 -9.37
N ARG A 69 7.04 -10.71 -8.49
CA ARG A 69 7.08 -9.26 -8.50
C ARG A 69 6.97 -8.68 -7.09
N LYS A 70 7.74 -7.62 -6.81
CA LYS A 70 7.54 -6.78 -5.64
C LYS A 70 6.28 -5.93 -5.83
N ILE A 71 5.36 -6.06 -4.90
CA ILE A 71 4.24 -5.14 -4.72
C ILE A 71 4.67 -4.13 -3.65
N CYS A 72 5.03 -2.94 -4.10
CA CYS A 72 5.60 -1.90 -3.22
C CYS A 72 4.51 -1.20 -2.41
N MET A 73 4.88 -0.77 -1.19
CA MET A 73 4.07 0.13 -0.39
C MET A 73 3.90 1.46 -1.15
N TYR A 74 2.66 1.89 -1.36
CA TYR A 74 2.37 3.18 -2.01
C TYR A 74 3.03 4.35 -1.23
N PRO A 75 3.58 5.38 -1.91
CA PRO A 75 3.54 5.67 -3.36
C PRO A 75 4.66 4.99 -4.15
N ASN A 76 5.43 4.10 -3.53
CA ASN A 76 6.54 3.46 -4.20
C ASN A 76 6.02 2.50 -5.28
N VAL A 77 6.76 2.38 -6.36
CA VAL A 77 6.48 1.43 -7.44
C VAL A 77 7.69 0.51 -7.66
N PRO A 78 7.48 -0.69 -8.21
CA PRO A 78 8.60 -1.54 -8.62
C PRO A 78 9.29 -0.96 -9.86
N VAL A 79 10.59 -0.69 -9.75
CA VAL A 79 11.47 -0.24 -10.83
C VAL A 79 12.48 -1.33 -11.14
N TYR A 80 12.63 -1.66 -12.43
CA TYR A 80 13.60 -2.67 -12.89
C TYR A 80 15.02 -2.13 -12.75
N ASN A 81 15.93 -2.95 -12.24
CA ASN A 81 17.32 -2.57 -11.98
C ASN A 81 18.17 -2.40 -13.27
N GLY A 82 17.61 -2.72 -14.44
CA GLY A 82 18.30 -2.61 -15.73
C GLY A 82 19.05 -3.87 -16.16
N SER A 83 19.19 -4.86 -15.28
CA SER A 83 19.85 -6.14 -15.55
C SER A 83 19.16 -7.31 -14.84
N GLY A 84 19.36 -8.52 -15.36
CA GLY A 84 18.76 -9.75 -14.84
C GLY A 84 17.46 -10.12 -15.56
N SER A 85 16.74 -11.12 -15.04
CA SER A 85 15.43 -11.49 -15.59
C SER A 85 14.34 -10.55 -15.07
N THR A 86 13.47 -10.07 -15.96
CA THR A 86 12.26 -9.33 -15.56
C THR A 86 11.21 -10.21 -14.89
N ASP A 87 11.40 -11.53 -14.89
CA ASP A 87 10.51 -12.47 -14.19
C ASP A 87 10.92 -12.70 -12.73
N ASP A 88 12.05 -12.16 -12.30
CA ASP A 88 12.56 -12.29 -10.94
C ASP A 88 12.44 -10.97 -10.18
N GLN A 89 11.70 -11.00 -9.07
CA GLN A 89 11.50 -9.86 -8.17
C GLN A 89 12.81 -9.27 -7.63
N ALA A 90 13.89 -10.07 -7.53
CA ALA A 90 15.19 -9.62 -7.06
C ALA A 90 15.80 -8.54 -7.97
N ASN A 91 15.42 -8.53 -9.25
CA ASN A 91 15.87 -7.54 -10.23
C ASN A 91 15.02 -6.26 -10.24
N PHE A 92 14.19 -6.06 -9.22
CA PHE A 92 13.41 -4.85 -9.00
C PHE A 92 13.69 -4.25 -7.62
N HIS A 93 13.60 -2.93 -7.52
CA HIS A 93 13.56 -2.21 -6.24
C HIS A 93 12.30 -1.35 -6.17
N CYS A 94 11.89 -1.02 -4.95
CA CYS A 94 10.80 -0.07 -4.75
C CYS A 94 11.38 1.34 -4.75
N GLU A 95 10.92 2.16 -5.68
CA GLU A 95 11.32 3.55 -5.82
C GLU A 95 10.10 4.45 -5.60
N GLU A 96 10.28 5.53 -4.84
CA GLU A 96 9.23 6.53 -4.63
C GLU A 96 8.85 7.16 -5.96
N ARG A 97 7.59 7.00 -6.38
CA ARG A 97 7.05 7.75 -7.53
C ARG A 97 6.13 8.83 -7.02
N LYS A 98 6.73 9.99 -6.81
CA LYS A 98 6.05 11.26 -6.48
C LYS A 98 5.22 11.81 -7.65
N LYS A 99 4.53 10.98 -8.45
CA LYS A 99 3.82 11.47 -9.65
C LYS A 99 2.72 12.49 -9.32
N ASP A 100 2.46 12.76 -8.04
CA ASP A 100 1.84 14.00 -7.63
C ASP A 100 2.74 14.69 -6.59
N ASP A 101 3.01 15.99 -6.78
CA ASP A 101 3.62 16.91 -5.79
C ASP A 101 2.78 17.07 -4.50
N LEU A 102 1.88 16.13 -4.22
CA LEU A 102 0.94 16.10 -3.11
C LEU A 102 1.62 15.74 -1.79
N ILE A 103 2.69 14.93 -1.78
CA ILE A 103 3.37 14.58 -0.51
C ILE A 103 4.10 15.77 0.12
N ASP A 104 4.68 16.66 -0.69
CA ASP A 104 5.39 17.86 -0.18
C ASP A 104 4.44 19.07 0.05
N THR A 105 3.22 19.06 -0.52
CA THR A 105 2.22 20.15 -0.36
C THR A 105 1.13 19.86 0.68
N LEU A 106 1.06 18.65 1.24
CA LEU A 106 0.14 18.29 2.33
C LEU A 106 0.62 18.84 3.70
N ARG A 107 0.61 20.17 3.84
CA ARG A 107 0.51 20.84 5.14
C ARG A 107 -0.84 21.57 5.21
N ILE A 108 -1.81 21.00 5.91
CA ILE A 108 -2.99 21.75 6.35
C ILE A 108 -3.06 21.66 7.88
N GLY A 109 -2.64 22.74 8.55
CA GLY A 109 -3.17 23.09 9.88
C GLY A 109 -4.60 23.63 9.70
N LYS A 110 -5.52 23.53 10.65
CA LYS A 110 -5.38 23.52 12.12
C LYS A 110 -5.96 22.25 12.75
N PRO A 111 -5.63 21.96 14.03
CA PRO A 111 -6.18 20.83 14.76
C PRO A 111 -7.71 20.84 14.69
N PHE A 112 -8.30 19.68 14.44
CA PHE A 112 -9.73 19.48 14.60
C PHE A 112 -10.09 19.81 16.05
N GLU A 113 -10.83 20.91 16.27
CA GLU A 113 -11.46 21.15 17.57
C GLU A 113 -12.42 19.99 17.82
N THR A 114 -12.17 19.21 18.87
CA THR A 114 -13.10 18.22 19.38
C THR A 114 -14.28 18.95 20.01
N SER A 115 -15.19 19.47 19.19
CA SER A 115 -16.49 19.94 19.65
C SER A 115 -17.44 18.76 19.64
N THR A 116 -17.50 18.08 20.78
CA THR A 116 -18.61 17.20 21.13
C THR A 116 -19.89 18.04 21.19
N LYS A 117 -20.62 18.15 20.09
CA LYS A 117 -22.03 18.51 20.11
C LYS A 117 -22.82 17.52 19.27
N ALA A 118 -23.45 16.59 19.98
CA ALA A 118 -24.64 15.93 19.49
C ALA A 118 -25.67 17.01 19.14
N ASN A 119 -25.90 17.25 17.86
CA ASN A 119 -27.03 18.05 17.41
C ASN A 119 -28.12 17.08 16.95
N THR A 120 -29.02 16.79 17.88
CA THR A 120 -30.43 16.57 17.58
C THR A 120 -30.93 17.78 16.82
N ASP A 121 -31.37 17.60 15.57
CA ASP A 121 -32.23 18.59 14.93
C ASP A 121 -33.37 17.88 14.20
N SER A 122 -34.51 17.92 14.88
CA SER A 122 -35.85 17.76 14.36
C SER A 122 -36.21 19.01 13.55
N GLY A 123 -36.42 18.87 12.23
CA GLY A 123 -36.97 19.90 11.37
C GLY A 123 -38.48 19.70 11.09
N PRO A 124 -39.23 20.77 10.73
CA PRO A 124 -40.65 20.92 11.02
C PRO A 124 -41.61 20.64 9.84
N ASP A 125 -42.88 20.40 10.20
CA ASP A 125 -44.16 20.32 9.47
C ASP A 125 -44.33 19.32 8.30
#